data_AF-A0A1V4WUF5-F1
#
_entry.id   AF-A0A1V4WUF5-F1
#
_cell.length_a   1.000
_cell.length_b   1.000
_cell.length_c   1.000
_cell.angle_alpha   90.00
_cell.angle_beta   90.00
_cell.angle_gamma   90.00
#
_symmetry.space_group_name_H-M   'P 1'
#
loop_
_entity.id
_entity.type
_entity.pdbx_description
1 polymer ?
#
loop_
_entity_poly.entity_id
_entity_poly.type
_entity_poly.pdbx_seq_one_letter_code
_entity_poly.pdbx_strand_id
1 'polypeptide(L)'
;MMITRLCIVLFFGLMMSSLFTSLEGADWKLFYQIEQGPQKYYFDKESIVRPQKNIVQVWQKVTDAQDEDNEIEKSKTHVEINCRSKSYKMLEEEKSETTDQAATIQQPPAGKNSQHIAWDSAIGVLWTNLCP
;
A
#
# COMPACT_ATOMS: atom_id res chain seq x y z
N MET A 1 -13.30 -48.64 21.63
CA MET A 1 -14.01 -48.21 20.40
C MET A 1 -14.57 -46.79 20.45
N MET A 2 -14.95 -46.24 21.63
CA MET A 2 -15.45 -44.86 21.76
C MET A 2 -14.37 -43.76 21.61
N ILE A 3 -13.15 -43.99 22.14
CA ILE A 3 -12.05 -43.02 22.09
C ILE A 3 -11.62 -42.71 20.64
N THR A 4 -11.58 -43.71 19.77
CA THR A 4 -11.21 -43.55 18.36
C THR A 4 -12.18 -42.65 17.60
N ARG A 5 -13.48 -42.71 17.91
CA ARG A 5 -14.51 -41.85 17.31
C ARG A 5 -14.39 -40.40 17.79
N LEU A 6 -14.03 -40.20 19.05
CA LEU A 6 -13.85 -38.86 19.63
C LEU A 6 -12.62 -38.15 19.04
N CYS A 7 -11.53 -38.88 18.82
CA CYS A 7 -10.33 -38.34 18.18
C CYS A 7 -10.59 -37.90 16.73
N ILE A 8 -11.38 -38.66 15.97
CA ILE A 8 -11.71 -38.32 14.57
C ILE A 8 -12.51 -37.01 14.51
N VAL A 9 -13.49 -36.82 15.39
CA VAL A 9 -14.30 -35.59 15.42
C VAL A 9 -13.46 -34.36 15.79
N LEU A 10 -12.54 -34.50 16.75
CA LEU A 10 -11.63 -33.42 17.15
C LEU A 10 -10.65 -33.05 16.03
N PHE A 11 -10.08 -34.04 15.33
CA PHE A 11 -9.18 -33.81 14.19
C PHE A 11 -9.91 -33.14 13.01
N PHE A 12 -11.15 -33.55 12.72
CA PHE A 12 -11.96 -32.90 11.67
C PHE A 12 -12.37 -31.46 12.07
N GLY A 13 -12.68 -31.21 13.34
CA GLY A 13 -12.99 -29.85 13.83
C GLY A 13 -11.79 -28.90 13.78
N LEU A 14 -10.59 -29.39 14.09
CA LEU A 14 -9.34 -28.63 13.98
C LEU A 14 -8.93 -28.32 12.53
N MET A 15 -9.22 -29.23 11.59
CA MET A 15 -8.95 -29.01 10.16
C MET A 15 -9.90 -28.01 9.49
N MET A 16 -11.14 -27.88 9.98
CA MET A 16 -12.10 -26.91 9.42
C MET A 16 -11.87 -25.49 9.95
N SER A 17 -11.21 -25.32 11.10
CA SER A 17 -10.94 -24.00 11.68
C SER A 17 -9.73 -23.29 11.07
N SER A 18 -8.83 -24.00 10.38
CA SER A 18 -7.70 -23.40 9.65
C SER A 18 -8.07 -22.83 8.28
N LEU A 19 -9.30 -23.06 7.79
CA LEU A 19 -9.77 -22.56 6.49
C LEU A 19 -10.38 -21.16 6.56
N PHE A 20 -10.53 -20.59 7.76
CA PHE A 20 -11.04 -19.24 7.98
C PHE A 20 -9.90 -18.29 8.37
N THR A 21 -8.82 -18.25 7.58
CA THR A 21 -7.99 -17.05 7.55
C THR A 21 -8.84 -15.96 6.90
N SER A 22 -9.31 -15.01 7.70
CA SER A 22 -9.85 -13.75 7.18
C SER A 22 -8.79 -13.15 6.26
N LEU A 23 -9.09 -13.08 4.97
CA LEU A 23 -8.36 -12.23 4.04
C LEU A 23 -8.72 -10.80 4.43
N GLU A 24 -8.11 -10.26 5.49
CA GLU A 24 -8.20 -8.84 5.81
C GLU A 24 -7.69 -8.09 4.57
N GLY A 25 -8.64 -7.50 3.84
CA GLY A 25 -8.35 -6.70 2.67
C GLY A 25 -7.74 -5.37 3.12
N ALA A 26 -6.70 -4.92 2.43
CA ALA A 26 -5.98 -3.69 2.71
C ALA A 26 -6.91 -2.48 3.07
N ASP A 27 -6.56 -1.76 4.14
CA ASP A 27 -7.27 -0.56 4.61
C ASP A 27 -6.69 0.70 3.93
N TRP A 28 -7.17 0.96 2.71
CA TRP A 28 -6.73 2.12 1.91
C TRP A 28 -7.31 3.43 2.43
N LYS A 29 -6.42 4.37 2.80
CA LYS A 29 -6.78 5.74 3.22
C LYS A 29 -6.36 6.77 2.18
N LEU A 30 -7.30 7.58 1.70
CA LEU A 30 -7.00 8.76 0.88
C LEU A 30 -6.14 9.73 1.68
N PHE A 31 -5.03 10.18 1.10
CA PHE A 31 -4.16 11.19 1.73
C PHE A 31 -3.91 12.41 0.86
N TYR A 32 -4.12 12.29 -0.46
CA TYR A 32 -3.92 13.40 -1.38
C TYR A 32 -4.80 13.24 -2.63
N GLN A 33 -5.35 14.35 -3.10
CA GLN A 33 -6.11 14.44 -4.34
C GLN A 33 -5.75 15.76 -5.01
N ILE A 34 -5.54 15.73 -6.33
CA ILE A 34 -5.30 16.94 -7.11
C ILE A 34 -6.64 17.67 -7.26
N GLU A 35 -6.74 18.91 -6.77
CA GLU A 35 -8.02 19.67 -6.69
C GLU A 35 -8.81 19.73 -8.01
N GLN A 36 -8.11 19.70 -9.15
CA GLN A 36 -8.71 19.72 -10.49
C GLN A 36 -8.29 18.54 -11.36
N GLY A 37 -7.68 17.51 -10.78
CA GLY A 37 -7.16 16.34 -11.50
C GLY A 37 -7.94 15.07 -11.15
N PRO A 38 -7.94 14.06 -12.05
CA PRO A 38 -8.58 12.77 -11.77
C PRO A 38 -7.80 11.95 -10.73
N GLN A 39 -6.55 12.33 -10.44
CA GLN A 39 -5.64 11.54 -9.63
C GLN A 39 -5.94 11.62 -8.13
N LYS A 40 -6.08 10.46 -7.52
CA LYS A 40 -6.18 10.27 -6.07
C LYS A 40 -5.07 9.34 -5.59
N TYR A 41 -4.60 9.61 -4.37
CA TYR A 41 -3.48 8.91 -3.77
C TYR A 41 -3.89 8.33 -2.42
N TYR A 42 -3.62 7.05 -2.26
CA TYR A 42 -3.99 6.28 -1.08
C TYR A 42 -2.77 5.61 -0.47
N PHE A 43 -2.79 5.39 0.85
CA PHE A 43 -1.86 4.49 1.51
C PHE A 43 -2.62 3.40 2.27
N ASP A 44 -2.05 2.21 2.35
CA ASP A 44 -2.63 1.09 3.10
C ASP A 44 -2.17 1.18 4.56
N LYS A 45 -3.13 1.38 5.48
CA LYS A 45 -2.83 1.51 6.91
C LYS A 45 -2.22 0.24 7.51
N GLU A 46 -2.62 -0.93 7.02
CA GLU A 46 -2.18 -2.22 7.54
C GLU A 46 -0.77 -2.58 7.05
N SER A 47 -0.35 -1.98 5.93
CA SER A 47 1.02 -2.14 5.40
C SER A 47 2.10 -1.34 6.14
N ILE A 48 1.73 -0.49 7.09
CA ILE A 48 2.70 0.41 7.75
C ILE A 48 3.62 -0.41 8.65
N VAL A 49 4.91 -0.45 8.29
CA VAL A 49 5.95 -1.07 9.11
C VAL A 49 7.05 -0.06 9.47
N ARG A 50 7.65 -0.21 10.65
CA ARG A 50 8.70 0.68 11.18
C ARG A 50 9.97 -0.12 11.44
N PRO A 51 10.77 -0.42 10.40
CA PRO A 51 11.94 -1.30 10.55
C PRO A 51 13.05 -0.69 11.41
N GLN A 52 13.13 0.65 11.49
CA GLN A 52 14.10 1.37 12.30
C GLN A 52 13.49 2.67 12.85
N LYS A 53 14.16 3.27 13.84
CA LYS A 53 13.80 4.59 14.35
C LYS A 53 13.85 5.64 13.23
N ASN A 54 12.75 6.35 13.02
CA ASN A 54 12.53 7.33 11.95
C ASN A 54 12.42 6.74 10.53
N ILE A 55 12.35 5.42 10.36
CA ILE A 55 12.08 4.80 9.05
C ILE A 55 10.67 4.21 9.07
N VAL A 56 9.88 4.54 8.05
CA VAL A 56 8.54 4.00 7.83
C VAL A 56 8.50 3.39 6.44
N GLN A 57 7.96 2.19 6.29
CA GLN A 57 7.61 1.64 5.00
C GLN A 57 6.10 1.48 4.89
N VAL A 58 5.56 1.72 3.71
CA VAL A 58 4.12 1.69 3.45
C VAL A 58 3.86 1.42 1.97
N TRP A 59 2.77 0.73 1.67
CA TRP A 59 2.22 0.68 0.33
C TRP A 59 1.36 1.90 0.05
N GLN A 60 1.61 2.56 -1.08
CA GLN A 60 0.72 3.56 -1.64
C GLN A 60 0.17 3.09 -2.99
N LYS A 61 -0.97 3.64 -3.41
CA LYS A 61 -1.48 3.49 -4.77
C LYS A 61 -1.95 4.82 -5.34
N VAL A 62 -1.90 4.89 -6.65
CA VAL A 62 -2.45 6.00 -7.43
C VAL A 62 -3.63 5.47 -8.23
N THR A 63 -4.74 6.17 -8.18
CA THR A 63 -5.93 5.88 -8.98
C THR A 63 -6.29 7.09 -9.83
N ASP A 64 -6.92 6.85 -10.99
CA ASP A 64 -7.63 7.88 -11.75
C ASP A 64 -9.13 7.70 -11.54
N ALA A 65 -9.82 8.76 -11.13
CA ALA A 65 -11.27 8.81 -11.08
C ALA A 65 -11.85 8.84 -12.51
N GLN A 66 -12.74 7.90 -12.81
CA GLN A 66 -13.56 7.95 -14.03
C GLN A 66 -14.87 8.71 -13.80
N ASP A 67 -15.47 8.52 -12.62
CA ASP A 67 -16.64 9.26 -12.13
C ASP A 67 -16.56 9.37 -10.59
N GLU A 68 -17.64 9.81 -9.92
CA GLU A 68 -17.65 10.02 -8.46
C GLU A 68 -17.37 8.74 -7.66
N ASP A 69 -17.79 7.57 -8.18
CA ASP A 69 -17.76 6.30 -7.47
C ASP A 69 -16.78 5.27 -8.07
N ASN A 70 -16.32 5.48 -9.32
CA ASN A 70 -15.45 4.57 -10.03
C ASN A 70 -14.02 5.12 -10.16
N GLU A 71 -13.07 4.33 -9.66
CA GLU A 71 -11.64 4.62 -9.73
C GLU A 71 -10.89 3.46 -10.37
N ILE A 72 -9.95 3.78 -11.25
CA ILE A 72 -9.04 2.80 -11.84
C ILE A 72 -7.68 2.93 -11.20
N GLU A 73 -7.21 1.85 -10.57
CA GLU A 73 -5.83 1.75 -10.10
C GLU A 73 -4.85 1.84 -11.27
N LYS A 74 -3.88 2.74 -11.15
CA LYS A 74 -2.82 2.96 -12.14
C LYS A 74 -1.53 2.28 -11.74
N SER A 75 -1.17 2.45 -10.47
CA SER A 75 0.03 1.86 -9.91
C SER A 75 -0.08 1.73 -8.41
N LYS A 76 0.71 0.80 -7.89
CA LYS A 76 0.92 0.57 -6.48
C LYS A 76 2.42 0.56 -6.22
N THR A 77 2.88 1.28 -5.21
CA THR A 77 4.30 1.48 -4.93
C THR A 77 4.58 1.25 -3.45
N HIS A 78 5.55 0.40 -3.17
CA HIS A 78 6.08 0.22 -1.83
C HIS A 78 7.17 1.26 -1.60
N VAL A 79 6.96 2.15 -0.63
CA VAL A 79 7.89 3.25 -0.34
C VAL A 79 8.47 3.12 1.05
N GLU A 80 9.74 3.45 1.18
CA GLU A 80 10.39 3.70 2.47
C GLU A 80 10.63 5.19 2.63
N ILE A 81 10.22 5.73 3.77
CA ILE A 81 10.32 7.14 4.14
C ILE A 81 11.22 7.25 5.37
N ASN A 82 12.24 8.10 5.26
CA ASN A 82 13.04 8.53 6.39
C ASN A 82 12.47 9.84 6.96
N CYS A 83 11.77 9.72 8.08
CA CYS A 83 11.15 10.82 8.80
C CYS A 83 12.15 11.87 9.29
N ARG A 84 13.41 11.48 9.54
CA ARG A 84 14.44 12.38 10.06
C ARG A 84 15.07 13.23 8.94
N SER A 85 15.49 12.59 7.85
CA SER A 85 16.14 13.28 6.72
C SER A 85 15.16 13.88 5.71
N LYS A 86 13.85 13.62 5.88
CA LYS A 86 12.81 14.02 4.93
C LYS A 86 13.15 13.55 3.52
N SER A 87 13.44 12.26 3.43
CA SER A 87 13.77 11.62 2.17
C SER A 87 13.02 10.30 2.05
N TYR A 88 12.84 9.83 0.82
CA TYR A 88 12.16 8.57 0.55
C TYR A 88 12.94 7.75 -0.47
N LYS A 89 12.60 6.48 -0.60
CA LYS A 89 13.05 5.61 -1.69
C LYS A 89 11.90 4.67 -2.07
N MET A 90 11.78 4.39 -3.36
CA MET A 90 10.86 3.36 -3.86
C MET A 90 11.54 2.00 -3.73
N LEU A 91 10.87 1.07 -3.04
CA LEU A 91 11.33 -0.30 -2.85
C LEU A 91 10.84 -1.21 -3.97
N GLU A 92 9.55 -1.08 -4.30
CA GLU A 92 8.86 -1.92 -5.27
C GLU A 92 7.75 -1.12 -5.95
N GLU A 93 7.42 -1.48 -7.18
CA GLU A 93 6.33 -0.87 -7.92
C GLU A 93 5.63 -1.89 -8.81
N GLU A 94 4.31 -1.93 -8.68
CA GLU A 94 3.39 -2.72 -9.47
C GLU A 94 2.60 -1.74 -10.35
N LYS A 95 2.69 -1.90 -11.68
CA LYS A 95 1.87 -1.12 -12.63
C LYS A 95 0.71 -1.96 -13.11
N SER A 96 -0.46 -1.35 -13.24
CA SER A 96 -1.62 -1.99 -13.85
C SER A 96 -1.47 -2.00 -15.37
N GLU A 97 -1.68 -3.17 -16.00
CA GLU A 97 -1.47 -3.41 -17.44
C GLU A 97 -2.47 -2.64 -18.35
N THR A 98 -3.49 -2.00 -17.79
CA THR A 98 -4.60 -1.38 -18.52
C THR A 98 -4.36 0.05 -19.03
N THR A 99 -3.16 0.63 -18.88
CA THR A 99 -2.86 1.96 -19.43
C THR A 99 -1.83 1.89 -20.55
N ASP A 100 -2.30 1.47 -21.72
CA ASP A 100 -1.65 1.80 -22.98
C ASP A 100 -1.93 3.28 -23.32
N GLN A 101 -0.83 4.01 -23.55
CA GLN A 101 -0.73 5.35 -24.16
C GLN A 101 -0.87 6.60 -23.25
N ALA A 102 0.26 7.33 -23.21
CA ALA A 102 0.42 8.77 -22.98
C ALA A 102 0.26 9.33 -21.56
N ALA A 103 1.29 9.14 -20.72
CA ALA A 103 1.95 10.26 -20.02
C ALA A 103 3.30 9.79 -19.46
N THR A 104 4.39 10.27 -20.04
CA THR A 104 5.72 10.19 -19.43
C THR A 104 5.74 11.08 -18.19
N ILE A 105 5.23 10.58 -17.06
CA ILE A 105 5.69 11.06 -15.76
C ILE A 105 7.00 10.33 -15.53
N GLN A 106 8.11 11.08 -15.51
CA GLN A 106 9.45 10.57 -15.29
C GLN A 106 9.46 9.77 -13.98
N GLN A 107 9.38 8.47 -14.13
CA GLN A 107 9.43 7.54 -13.03
C GLN A 107 10.89 7.40 -12.63
N PRO A 108 11.28 7.82 -11.43
CA PRO A 108 12.63 7.56 -10.97
C PRO A 108 12.82 6.04 -10.89
N PRO A 109 13.96 5.51 -11.38
CA PRO A 109 14.18 4.07 -11.40
C PRO A 109 14.07 3.51 -9.98
N ALA A 110 13.24 2.48 -9.82
CA ALA A 110 13.16 1.70 -8.59
C ALA A 110 14.57 1.24 -8.23
N GLY A 111 15.00 1.59 -7.01
CA GLY A 111 16.33 1.28 -6.52
C GLY A 111 17.46 2.10 -7.16
N LYS A 112 17.89 3.17 -6.47
CA LYS A 112 19.29 3.28 -6.01
C LYS A 112 19.59 4.52 -5.17
N ASN A 113 18.80 5.60 -5.27
CA ASN A 113 19.10 6.83 -4.54
C ASN A 113 17.89 7.33 -3.74
N SER A 114 18.13 7.71 -2.49
CA SER A 114 17.12 8.38 -1.67
C SER A 114 16.83 9.76 -2.27
N GLN A 115 15.55 10.08 -2.43
CA GLN A 115 15.06 11.33 -3.00
C GLN A 115 14.59 12.26 -1.88
N HIS A 116 14.87 13.56 -2.00
CA HIS A 116 14.36 14.54 -1.06
C HIS A 116 12.86 14.78 -1.26
N ILE A 117 12.12 14.97 -0.17
CA ILE A 117 10.68 15.19 -0.19
C ILE A 117 10.40 16.69 -0.42
N ALA A 118 9.69 17.01 -1.51
CA ALA A 118 9.12 18.34 -1.70
C ALA A 118 7.82 18.49 -0.88
N TRP A 119 7.65 19.62 -0.19
CA TRP A 119 6.52 19.82 0.74
C TRP A 119 5.16 19.89 0.06
N ASP A 120 5.12 20.41 -1.15
CA ASP A 120 3.95 20.60 -2.00
C ASP A 120 3.63 19.36 -2.86
N SER A 121 4.36 18.27 -2.67
CA SER A 121 4.15 17.02 -3.40
C SER A 121 3.28 16.03 -2.63
N ALA A 122 2.66 15.08 -3.34
CA ALA A 122 1.92 13.97 -2.74
C ALA A 122 2.77 13.23 -1.69
N ILE A 123 4.04 12.95 -1.98
CA ILE A 123 4.94 12.27 -1.03
C ILE A 123 5.22 13.13 0.23
N GLY A 124 5.16 14.46 0.12
CA GLY A 124 5.20 15.39 1.26
C GLY A 124 3.98 15.24 2.16
N VAL A 125 2.79 15.16 1.58
CA VAL A 125 1.55 14.93 2.34
C VAL A 125 1.54 13.54 2.97
N LEU A 126 2.04 12.51 2.27
CA LEU A 126 2.21 11.17 2.84
C LEU A 126 3.15 11.19 4.05
N TRP A 127 4.28 11.91 3.96
CA TRP A 127 5.21 12.10 5.08
C TRP A 127 4.50 12.69 6.30
N THR A 128 3.69 13.74 6.14
CA THR A 128 2.93 14.35 7.26
C THR A 128 1.92 13.40 7.91
N ASN A 129 1.42 12.40 7.18
CA ASN A 129 0.49 11.41 7.72
C ASN A 129 1.20 10.28 8.50
N LEU A 130 2.49 10.04 8.23
CA LEU A 130 3.21 8.85 8.73
C LEU A 130 4.30 9.16 9.76
N CYS A 131 4.87 10.37 9.68
CA CYS A 131 5.98 10.83 10.50
C CYS A 131 5.47 11.76 11.60
N PRO A 132 5.57 11.36 12.89
CA PRO A 132 5.23 12.21 14.04
C PRO A 132 6.27 13.30 14.32
#